data_AF-A0A0U5BPN0-F1
#
_entry.id   AF-A0A0U5BPN0-F1
#
_cell.length_a   1.000
_cell.length_b   1.000
_cell.length_c   1.000
_cell.angle_alpha   90.00
_cell.angle_beta   90.00
_cell.angle_gamma   90.00
#
_symmetry.space_group_name_H-M   'P 1'
#
loop_
_entity.id
_entity.type
_entity.pdbx_description
1 polymer ?
#
loop_
_entity_poly.entity_id
_entity_poly.type
_entity_poly.pdbx_seq_one_letter_code
_entity_poly.pdbx_strand_id
1 'polypeptide(L)'
;MQWDFGQPGRGEAAAEMLRHYSDWAPTDQGFTQTEQTGLLRRLQTRGQVGNDLSAKEQDRLNEFLRSDDGRMFVQDLNAQQVERKWQAVGQPLSEIGWLRDLNRTYPDEAAEIVAVTSKLYNQNQARGELLVGTLQQSTGMTPESVREWIGNQGINGLNPAARAAITSGRDATVRGVSLVNALELGSGPGSEEWRTQVGDANNPALARGFNSEPSLQLFDAMLRDPVIGARILGRMDTEAAGPPLVIAGANELARAEISQVRVDRQGHLSVTDPSGEMHIWNGRSWASALERTDPIYHRGAHPFGPPAPLTLDSPALPPIFAQCVERVHALDPSLGRSPDERSDRAAACLATEAMANGLTRVDHVMLSTATPSLQAGHHLFAVQGSPSNPAHMRAHVETEVAINTPIEVSVQRGLDLQQEQLTQQQRMQPNTGTATPGTGDRIDGDTGLVFPSCSPIRSQPLARRVHSYRMKVTQPAGDRAQRITPINRRPTPGSVTM
;
A
#
# COMPACT_ATOMS: atom_id res chain seq x y z
N MET A 1 -7.17 -7.16 0.16
CA MET A 1 -7.45 -7.76 -1.16
C MET A 1 -7.86 -6.67 -2.13
N GLN A 2 -7.52 -6.76 -3.41
CA GLN A 2 -8.05 -5.85 -4.43
C GLN A 2 -9.40 -6.42 -4.92
N TRP A 3 -10.51 -5.82 -4.49
CA TRP A 3 -11.83 -6.23 -4.94
C TRP A 3 -12.29 -5.33 -6.09
N ASP A 4 -12.30 -5.89 -7.29
CA ASP A 4 -12.88 -5.28 -8.48
C ASP A 4 -14.34 -5.74 -8.59
N PHE A 5 -15.27 -4.85 -8.25
CA PHE A 5 -16.71 -5.10 -8.29
C PHE A 5 -17.28 -5.19 -9.71
N GLY A 6 -16.52 -4.75 -10.72
CA GLY A 6 -16.89 -4.84 -12.13
C GLY A 6 -16.50 -6.16 -12.80
N GLN A 7 -15.94 -7.13 -12.06
CA GLN A 7 -15.68 -8.47 -12.58
C GLN A 7 -16.99 -9.30 -12.69
N PRO A 8 -17.13 -10.16 -13.72
CA PRO A 8 -18.28 -11.05 -13.85
C PRO A 8 -18.54 -11.85 -12.58
N GLY A 9 -19.79 -11.84 -12.09
CA GLY A 9 -20.19 -12.52 -10.85
C GLY A 9 -19.86 -11.78 -9.55
N ARG A 10 -19.43 -10.50 -9.63
CA ARG A 10 -19.15 -9.65 -8.44
C ARG A 10 -20.03 -8.41 -8.31
N GLY A 11 -20.97 -8.21 -9.23
CA GLY A 11 -21.88 -7.07 -9.21
C GLY A 11 -22.86 -7.07 -8.02
N GLU A 12 -23.24 -8.25 -7.53
CA GLU A 12 -24.05 -8.39 -6.30
C GLU A 12 -23.30 -7.90 -5.06
N ALA A 13 -21.99 -8.13 -4.98
CA ALA A 13 -21.16 -7.66 -3.86
C ALA A 13 -21.15 -6.13 -3.74
N ALA A 14 -21.33 -5.39 -4.84
CA ALA A 14 -21.46 -3.92 -4.79
C ALA A 14 -22.79 -3.48 -4.17
N ALA A 15 -23.88 -4.20 -4.48
CA ALA A 15 -25.19 -3.94 -3.87
C ALA A 15 -25.19 -4.29 -2.38
N GLU A 16 -24.59 -5.43 -2.02
CA GLU A 16 -24.41 -5.82 -0.62
C GLU A 16 -23.57 -4.79 0.14
N MET A 17 -22.44 -4.35 -0.42
CA MET A 17 -21.60 -3.31 0.22
C MET A 17 -22.40 -2.04 0.53
N LEU A 18 -23.20 -1.54 -0.43
CA LEU A 18 -24.01 -0.34 -0.22
C LEU A 18 -25.13 -0.57 0.80
N ARG A 19 -25.67 -1.79 0.90
CA ARG A 19 -26.64 -2.15 1.95
C ARG A 19 -25.97 -2.14 3.32
N HIS A 20 -24.84 -2.83 3.47
CA HIS A 20 -24.09 -2.84 4.73
C HIS A 20 -23.63 -1.43 5.13
N TYR A 21 -23.21 -0.60 4.18
CA TYR A 21 -22.93 0.81 4.42
C TYR A 21 -24.16 1.53 4.97
N SER A 22 -25.34 1.31 4.38
CA SER A 22 -26.58 1.98 4.82
C SER A 22 -27.00 1.57 6.22
N ASP A 23 -26.75 0.32 6.59
CA ASP A 23 -27.03 -0.21 7.94
C ASP A 23 -26.04 0.35 8.99
N TRP A 24 -24.78 0.57 8.60
CA TRP A 24 -23.71 1.08 9.46
C TRP A 24 -23.71 2.61 9.60
N ALA A 25 -24.01 3.33 8.52
CA ALA A 25 -23.83 4.78 8.46
C ALA A 25 -24.85 5.54 9.33
N PRO A 26 -24.41 6.60 10.03
CA PRO A 26 -25.33 7.55 10.66
C PRO A 26 -26.35 8.11 9.66
N THR A 27 -27.54 8.47 10.13
CA THR A 27 -28.66 8.89 9.26
C THR A 27 -28.34 10.09 8.37
N ASP A 28 -27.45 10.99 8.81
CA ASP A 28 -26.96 12.16 8.08
C ASP A 28 -25.81 11.86 7.09
N GLN A 29 -25.22 10.66 7.17
CA GLN A 29 -24.11 10.21 6.33
C GLN A 29 -24.53 9.13 5.32
N GLY A 30 -25.75 8.60 5.43
CA GLY A 30 -26.33 7.67 4.48
C GLY A 30 -26.36 8.23 3.05
N PHE A 31 -26.15 7.37 2.06
CA PHE A 31 -26.41 7.72 0.67
C PHE A 31 -27.91 7.75 0.42
N THR A 32 -28.40 8.80 -0.24
CA THR A 32 -29.78 8.88 -0.74
C THR A 32 -30.04 7.79 -1.78
N GLN A 33 -31.31 7.45 -2.02
CA GLN A 33 -31.68 6.45 -3.02
C GLN A 33 -31.10 6.73 -4.42
N THR A 34 -31.05 8.01 -4.79
CA THR A 34 -30.47 8.47 -6.07
C THR A 34 -28.97 8.26 -6.11
N GLU A 35 -28.24 8.61 -5.04
CA GLU A 35 -26.79 8.37 -4.92
C GLU A 35 -26.49 6.88 -4.94
N GLN A 36 -27.23 6.05 -4.20
CA GLN A 36 -27.05 4.60 -4.20
C GLN A 36 -27.22 3.98 -5.58
N THR A 37 -28.26 4.39 -6.32
CA THR A 37 -28.51 3.89 -7.68
C THR A 37 -27.39 4.30 -8.64
N GLY A 38 -26.89 5.53 -8.51
CA GLY A 38 -25.76 6.02 -9.30
C GLY A 38 -24.43 5.35 -8.95
N LEU A 39 -24.16 5.15 -7.65
CA LEU A 39 -22.99 4.43 -7.14
C LEU A 39 -22.99 2.98 -7.61
N LEU A 40 -24.10 2.26 -7.44
CA LEU A 40 -24.21 0.87 -7.83
C LEU A 40 -23.91 0.68 -9.32
N ARG A 41 -24.47 1.54 -10.18
CA ARG A 41 -24.21 1.52 -11.63
C ARG A 41 -22.71 1.70 -11.94
N ARG A 42 -22.06 2.69 -11.32
CA ARG A 42 -20.63 2.98 -11.53
C ARG A 42 -19.75 1.84 -11.02
N LEU A 43 -20.04 1.32 -9.83
CA LEU A 43 -19.27 0.24 -9.20
C LEU A 43 -19.38 -1.10 -9.93
N GLN A 44 -20.52 -1.36 -10.58
CA GLN A 44 -20.71 -2.56 -11.42
C GLN A 44 -20.10 -2.43 -12.81
N THR A 45 -19.69 -1.22 -13.23
CA THR A 45 -19.11 -0.99 -14.55
C THR A 45 -17.66 -1.44 -14.58
N ARG A 46 -17.35 -2.38 -15.50
CA ARG A 46 -16.02 -2.99 -15.63
C ARG A 46 -14.95 -1.92 -15.89
N GLY A 47 -13.88 -1.94 -15.09
CA GLY A 47 -12.76 -1.01 -15.22
C GLY A 47 -12.96 0.36 -14.54
N GLN A 48 -14.14 0.64 -13.97
CA GLN A 48 -14.43 1.89 -13.26
C GLN A 48 -14.25 1.80 -11.73
N VAL A 49 -13.36 0.92 -11.26
CA VAL A 49 -13.10 0.75 -9.83
C VAL A 49 -12.47 2.04 -9.27
N GLY A 50 -13.19 2.73 -8.38
CA GLY A 50 -12.71 3.91 -7.65
C GLY A 50 -12.51 5.22 -8.43
N ASN A 51 -12.45 5.18 -9.77
CA ASN A 51 -12.18 6.34 -10.64
C ASN A 51 -13.38 7.24 -10.91
N ASP A 52 -14.59 6.69 -10.80
CA ASP A 52 -15.82 7.42 -11.06
C ASP A 52 -16.51 7.86 -9.76
N LEU A 53 -15.86 7.67 -8.60
CA LEU A 53 -16.36 8.12 -7.30
C LEU A 53 -15.87 9.55 -7.02
N SER A 54 -16.74 10.40 -6.48
CA SER A 54 -16.31 11.67 -5.88
C SER A 54 -15.44 11.40 -4.64
N ALA A 55 -14.62 12.37 -4.24
CA ALA A 55 -13.80 12.27 -3.02
C ALA A 55 -14.66 11.95 -1.80
N LYS A 56 -15.79 12.65 -1.65
CA LYS A 56 -16.74 12.45 -0.56
C LYS A 56 -17.36 11.04 -0.53
N GLU A 57 -17.72 10.50 -1.69
CA GLU A 57 -18.23 9.12 -1.78
C GLU A 57 -17.15 8.10 -1.44
N GLN A 58 -15.93 8.33 -1.93
CA GLN A 58 -14.78 7.47 -1.65
C GLN A 58 -14.40 7.48 -0.17
N ASP A 59 -14.40 8.65 0.48
CA ASP A 59 -14.05 8.78 1.90
C ASP A 59 -15.05 8.04 2.78
N ARG A 60 -16.34 8.23 2.54
CA ARG A 60 -17.43 7.51 3.23
C ARG A 60 -17.30 5.99 3.10
N LEU A 61 -17.08 5.50 1.87
CA LEU A 61 -16.92 4.08 1.63
C LEU A 61 -15.63 3.53 2.24
N ASN A 62 -14.53 4.29 2.22
CA ASN A 62 -13.29 3.88 2.86
C ASN A 62 -13.44 3.85 4.39
N GLU A 63 -14.17 4.80 4.98
CA GLU A 63 -14.47 4.83 6.41
C GLU A 63 -15.26 3.58 6.83
N PHE A 64 -16.31 3.24 6.08
CA PHE A 64 -17.02 1.98 6.28
C PHE A 64 -16.08 0.78 6.18
N LEU A 65 -15.23 0.70 5.14
CA LEU A 65 -14.32 -0.44 4.96
C LEU A 65 -13.24 -0.55 6.06
N ARG A 66 -12.97 0.53 6.80
CA ARG A 66 -12.08 0.52 7.98
C ARG A 66 -12.80 0.09 9.26
N SER A 67 -14.12 0.23 9.32
CA SER A 67 -14.93 -0.16 10.48
C SER A 67 -14.93 -1.68 10.68
N ASP A 68 -15.30 -2.15 11.87
CA ASP A 68 -15.42 -3.58 12.13
C ASP A 68 -16.51 -4.21 11.24
N ASP A 69 -17.62 -3.50 10.99
CA ASP A 69 -18.67 -3.93 10.04
C ASP A 69 -18.16 -4.08 8.61
N GLY A 70 -17.36 -3.12 8.12
CA GLY A 70 -16.77 -3.21 6.80
C GLY A 70 -15.72 -4.32 6.69
N ARG A 71 -14.93 -4.55 7.74
CA ARG A 71 -13.97 -5.66 7.81
C ARG A 71 -14.69 -7.02 7.80
N MET A 72 -15.79 -7.15 8.53
CA MET A 72 -16.65 -8.34 8.51
C MET A 72 -17.27 -8.57 7.13
N PHE A 73 -17.78 -7.52 6.48
CA PHE A 73 -18.26 -7.61 5.11
C PHE A 73 -17.16 -8.11 4.15
N VAL A 74 -15.94 -7.55 4.23
CA VAL A 74 -14.81 -8.00 3.41
C VAL A 74 -14.40 -9.44 3.76
N GLN A 75 -14.50 -9.85 5.01
CA GLN A 75 -14.27 -11.23 5.44
C GLN A 75 -15.27 -12.18 4.79
N ASP A 76 -16.57 -11.85 4.77
CA ASP A 76 -17.60 -12.68 4.17
C ASP A 76 -17.38 -12.87 2.66
N LEU A 77 -17.00 -11.78 1.98
CA LEU A 77 -16.57 -11.84 0.59
C LEU A 77 -15.34 -12.75 0.41
N ASN A 78 -14.39 -12.69 1.34
CA ASN A 78 -13.19 -13.52 1.29
C ASN A 78 -13.49 -15.00 1.57
N ALA A 79 -14.48 -15.33 2.40
CA ALA A 79 -14.83 -16.71 2.73
C ALA A 79 -15.14 -17.54 1.47
N GLN A 80 -15.83 -16.95 0.50
CA GLN A 80 -16.10 -17.60 -0.78
C GLN A 80 -14.82 -17.86 -1.61
N GLN A 81 -13.83 -16.97 -1.53
CA GLN A 81 -12.54 -17.18 -2.21
C GLN A 81 -11.68 -18.22 -1.48
N VAL A 82 -11.72 -18.23 -0.15
CA VAL A 82 -11.05 -19.23 0.68
C VAL A 82 -11.60 -20.61 0.38
N GLU A 83 -12.92 -20.77 0.32
CA GLU A 83 -13.55 -22.06 0.01
C GLU A 83 -13.13 -22.61 -1.36
N ARG A 84 -13.06 -21.75 -2.40
CA ARG A 84 -12.57 -22.17 -3.72
C ARG A 84 -11.11 -22.64 -3.67
N LYS A 85 -10.25 -21.97 -2.90
CA LYS A 85 -8.84 -22.38 -2.73
C LYS A 85 -8.72 -23.65 -1.90
N TRP A 86 -9.58 -23.81 -0.90
CA TRP A 86 -9.65 -25.03 -0.11
C TRP A 86 -9.99 -26.23 -1.00
N GLN A 87 -11.04 -26.15 -1.81
CA GLN A 87 -11.43 -27.23 -2.72
C GLN A 87 -10.34 -27.56 -3.75
N ALA A 88 -9.66 -26.55 -4.29
CA ALA A 88 -8.67 -26.75 -5.35
C ALA A 88 -7.28 -27.18 -4.85
N VAL A 89 -6.91 -26.81 -3.61
CA VAL A 89 -5.57 -27.03 -3.06
C VAL A 89 -5.65 -27.72 -1.70
N GLY A 90 -6.35 -27.13 -0.75
CA GLY A 90 -6.40 -27.62 0.64
C GLY A 90 -6.90 -29.07 0.77
N GLN A 91 -8.06 -29.38 0.20
CA GLN A 91 -8.64 -30.72 0.23
C GLN A 91 -7.71 -31.75 -0.46
N PRO A 92 -7.25 -31.56 -1.72
CA PRO A 92 -6.30 -32.48 -2.35
C PRO A 92 -5.02 -32.72 -1.55
N LEU A 93 -4.46 -31.67 -0.92
CA LEU A 93 -3.27 -31.80 -0.09
C LEU A 93 -3.54 -32.55 1.22
N SER A 94 -4.74 -32.37 1.80
CA SER A 94 -5.13 -33.05 3.05
C SER A 94 -5.24 -34.57 2.90
N GLU A 95 -5.46 -35.07 1.68
CA GLU A 95 -5.57 -36.50 1.38
C GLU A 95 -4.20 -37.19 1.24
N ILE A 96 -3.12 -36.41 1.09
CA ILE A 96 -1.76 -36.93 0.92
C ILE A 96 -1.25 -37.53 2.25
N GLY A 97 -0.90 -38.82 2.22
CA GLY A 97 -0.42 -39.55 3.39
C GLY A 97 0.84 -38.94 4.03
N TRP A 98 1.90 -38.78 3.24
CA TRP A 98 3.17 -38.24 3.73
C TRP A 98 3.05 -36.81 4.27
N LEU A 99 2.17 -35.99 3.69
CA LEU A 99 1.97 -34.60 4.14
C LEU A 99 1.19 -34.56 5.46
N ARG A 100 0.25 -35.48 5.69
CA ARG A 100 -0.39 -35.65 7.01
C ARG A 100 0.60 -36.12 8.06
N ASP A 101 1.51 -37.02 7.71
CA ASP A 101 2.55 -37.49 8.64
C ASP A 101 3.57 -36.38 8.95
N LEU A 102 3.93 -35.59 7.94
CA LEU A 102 4.73 -34.37 8.11
C LEU A 102 4.02 -33.40 9.05
N ASN A 103 2.74 -33.11 8.84
CA ASN A 103 1.98 -32.17 9.69
C ASN A 103 1.93 -32.60 11.17
N ARG A 104 1.98 -33.90 11.47
CA ARG A 104 2.03 -34.38 12.86
C ARG A 104 3.40 -34.21 13.52
N THR A 105 4.47 -34.20 12.73
CA THR A 105 5.85 -34.22 13.24
C THR A 105 6.52 -32.83 13.14
N TYR A 106 6.28 -32.16 12.01
CA TYR A 106 6.80 -30.86 11.61
C TYR A 106 5.64 -30.03 11.01
N PRO A 107 4.69 -29.56 11.86
CA PRO A 107 3.52 -28.79 11.41
C PRO A 107 3.89 -27.50 10.68
N ASP A 108 5.02 -26.89 11.04
CA ASP A 108 5.56 -25.69 10.41
C ASP A 108 5.96 -25.94 8.95
N GLU A 109 6.63 -27.05 8.66
CA GLU A 109 7.00 -27.46 7.30
C GLU A 109 5.76 -27.77 6.45
N ALA A 110 4.79 -28.49 7.02
CA ALA A 110 3.54 -28.80 6.34
C ALA A 110 2.74 -27.53 6.00
N ALA A 111 2.65 -26.59 6.95
CA ALA A 111 2.01 -25.29 6.74
C ALA A 111 2.69 -24.50 5.61
N GLU A 112 4.02 -24.52 5.53
CA GLU A 112 4.74 -23.84 4.46
C GLU A 112 4.37 -24.43 3.08
N ILE A 113 4.41 -25.75 2.93
CA ILE A 113 4.06 -26.44 1.68
C ILE A 113 2.65 -26.06 1.22
N VAL A 114 1.67 -26.07 2.13
CA VAL A 114 0.29 -25.69 1.84
C VAL A 114 0.21 -24.21 1.43
N ALA A 115 0.91 -23.33 2.14
CA ALA A 115 0.88 -21.88 1.90
C ALA A 115 1.49 -21.52 0.53
N VAL A 116 2.67 -22.04 0.20
CA VAL A 116 3.33 -21.74 -1.09
C VAL A 116 2.58 -22.37 -2.27
N THR A 117 1.97 -23.54 -2.09
CA THR A 117 1.11 -24.17 -3.11
C THR A 117 -0.15 -23.33 -3.36
N SER A 118 -0.82 -22.89 -2.28
CA SER A 118 -1.98 -22.01 -2.35
C SER A 118 -1.64 -20.66 -3.00
N LYS A 119 -0.44 -20.13 -2.73
CA LYS A 119 0.05 -18.90 -3.35
C LYS A 119 0.25 -19.07 -4.86
N LEU A 120 0.88 -20.17 -5.27
CA LEU A 120 1.09 -20.46 -6.69
C LEU A 120 -0.24 -20.58 -7.42
N TYR A 121 -1.19 -21.35 -6.90
CA TYR A 121 -2.53 -21.47 -7.46
C TYR A 121 -3.22 -20.11 -7.61
N ASN A 122 -3.14 -19.26 -6.57
CA ASN A 122 -3.70 -17.91 -6.62
C ASN A 122 -3.04 -16.99 -7.67
N GLN A 123 -1.75 -17.18 -7.98
CA GLN A 123 -1.04 -16.39 -8.99
C GLN A 123 -1.20 -16.97 -10.41
N ASN A 124 -1.30 -18.29 -10.52
CA ASN A 124 -1.47 -19.03 -11.76
C ASN A 124 -2.09 -20.40 -11.46
N GLN A 125 -3.40 -20.52 -11.72
CA GLN A 125 -4.20 -21.71 -11.43
C GLN A 125 -3.59 -22.99 -12.04
N ALA A 126 -3.29 -22.98 -13.34
CA ALA A 126 -2.76 -24.15 -14.06
C ALA A 126 -1.42 -24.64 -13.47
N ARG A 127 -0.56 -23.72 -13.01
CA ARG A 127 0.70 -24.08 -12.34
C ARG A 127 0.48 -24.59 -10.91
N GLY A 128 -0.51 -24.04 -10.20
CA GLY A 128 -0.92 -24.54 -8.89
C GLY A 128 -1.45 -25.98 -8.97
N GLU A 129 -2.33 -26.25 -9.91
CA GLU A 129 -2.87 -27.60 -10.17
C GLU A 129 -1.76 -28.60 -10.52
N LEU A 130 -0.79 -28.17 -11.34
CA LEU A 130 0.38 -28.99 -11.65
C LEU A 130 1.21 -29.33 -10.39
N LEU A 131 1.40 -28.38 -9.48
CA LEU A 131 2.11 -28.62 -8.22
C LEU A 131 1.33 -29.58 -7.32
N VAL A 132 0.01 -29.41 -7.19
CA VAL A 132 -0.85 -30.34 -6.45
C VAL A 132 -0.70 -31.76 -6.98
N GLY A 133 -0.79 -31.95 -8.30
CA GLY A 133 -0.58 -33.27 -8.92
C GLY A 133 0.82 -33.84 -8.69
N THR A 134 1.85 -32.98 -8.66
CA THR A 134 3.23 -33.39 -8.35
C THR A 134 3.35 -33.89 -6.90
N LEU A 135 2.75 -33.16 -5.95
CA LEU A 135 2.77 -33.52 -4.52
C LEU A 135 2.02 -34.83 -4.25
N GLN A 136 0.90 -35.06 -4.94
CA GLN A 136 0.10 -36.29 -4.83
C GLN A 136 0.85 -37.53 -5.35
N GLN A 137 1.69 -37.36 -6.37
CA GLN A 137 2.50 -38.45 -6.95
C GLN A 137 3.82 -38.68 -6.22
N SER A 138 4.22 -37.77 -5.34
CA SER A 138 5.45 -37.88 -4.57
C SER A 138 5.28 -38.79 -3.34
N THR A 139 6.36 -39.43 -2.92
CA THR A 139 6.47 -40.16 -1.64
C THR A 139 6.88 -39.24 -0.47
N GLY A 140 7.25 -37.99 -0.77
CA GLY A 140 7.65 -36.97 0.20
C GLY A 140 8.35 -35.79 -0.48
N MET A 141 8.10 -34.56 -0.02
CA MET A 141 8.88 -33.38 -0.43
C MET A 141 9.10 -32.47 0.77
N THR A 142 10.31 -31.94 0.90
CA THR A 142 10.60 -30.88 1.90
C THR A 142 10.13 -29.52 1.38
N PRO A 143 9.94 -28.53 2.27
CA PRO A 143 9.64 -27.15 1.84
C PRO A 143 10.66 -26.61 0.83
N GLU A 144 11.96 -26.87 1.02
CA GLU A 144 13.04 -26.50 0.08
C GLU A 144 12.77 -27.07 -1.31
N SER A 145 12.47 -28.38 -1.39
CA SER A 145 12.22 -29.06 -2.66
C SER A 145 10.99 -28.49 -3.36
N VAL A 146 9.93 -28.13 -2.61
CA VAL A 146 8.75 -27.47 -3.17
C VAL A 146 9.11 -26.06 -3.68
N ARG A 147 9.88 -25.28 -2.93
CA ARG A 147 10.33 -23.94 -3.37
C ARG A 147 11.18 -24.02 -4.63
N GLU A 148 12.10 -24.98 -4.70
CA GLU A 148 12.92 -25.24 -5.89
C GLU A 148 12.07 -25.65 -7.09
N TRP A 149 11.09 -26.53 -6.88
CA TRP A 149 10.15 -26.91 -7.92
C TRP A 149 9.43 -25.68 -8.49
N ILE A 150 8.91 -24.80 -7.63
CA ILE A 150 8.24 -23.56 -8.04
C ILE A 150 9.20 -22.67 -8.83
N GLY A 151 10.44 -22.51 -8.34
CA GLY A 151 11.46 -21.67 -8.97
C GLY A 151 12.00 -22.20 -10.30
N ASN A 152 11.75 -23.47 -10.62
CA ASN A 152 12.23 -24.13 -11.82
C ASN A 152 11.05 -24.59 -12.69
N GLN A 153 10.48 -25.75 -12.39
CA GLN A 153 9.41 -26.36 -13.20
C GLN A 153 8.13 -25.52 -13.17
N GLY A 154 7.75 -24.96 -12.01
CA GLY A 154 6.54 -24.17 -11.83
C GLY A 154 6.49 -22.88 -12.64
N ILE A 155 7.65 -22.35 -13.06
CA ILE A 155 7.75 -21.13 -13.86
C ILE A 155 8.30 -21.36 -15.28
N ASN A 156 8.48 -22.61 -15.69
CA ASN A 156 8.99 -22.92 -17.02
C ASN A 156 8.06 -22.37 -18.12
N GLY A 157 8.66 -21.83 -19.19
CA GLY A 157 7.95 -21.24 -20.32
C GLY A 157 7.26 -19.89 -20.03
N LEU A 158 7.37 -19.34 -18.83
CA LEU A 158 6.81 -18.02 -18.51
C LEU A 158 7.78 -16.89 -18.90
N ASN A 159 7.22 -15.71 -19.22
CA ASN A 159 8.02 -14.52 -19.46
C ASN A 159 8.72 -14.03 -18.18
N PRO A 160 9.82 -13.25 -18.29
CA PRO A 160 10.61 -12.83 -17.13
C PRO A 160 9.82 -12.10 -16.03
N ALA A 161 8.84 -11.27 -16.40
CA ALA A 161 8.03 -10.53 -15.42
C ALA A 161 7.13 -11.47 -14.60
N ALA A 162 6.48 -12.43 -15.25
CA ALA A 162 5.67 -13.44 -14.59
C ALA A 162 6.51 -14.35 -13.67
N ARG A 163 7.72 -14.73 -14.13
CA ARG A 163 8.68 -15.50 -13.33
C ARG A 163 9.05 -14.75 -12.04
N ALA A 164 9.46 -13.49 -12.17
CA ALA A 164 9.83 -12.66 -11.03
C ALA A 164 8.66 -12.46 -10.04
N ALA A 165 7.43 -12.27 -10.55
CA ALA A 165 6.24 -12.12 -9.72
C ALA A 165 5.88 -13.38 -8.93
N ILE A 166 6.04 -14.58 -9.53
CA ILE A 166 5.81 -15.86 -8.85
C ILE A 166 6.88 -16.10 -7.79
N THR A 167 8.16 -15.95 -8.13
CA THR A 167 9.27 -16.16 -7.18
C THR A 167 9.19 -15.20 -6.00
N SER A 168 8.97 -13.91 -6.27
CA SER A 168 8.78 -12.90 -5.21
C SER A 168 7.55 -13.19 -4.35
N GLY A 169 6.46 -13.63 -4.98
CA GLY A 169 5.23 -14.04 -4.29
C GLY A 169 5.45 -15.24 -3.36
N ARG A 170 6.17 -16.26 -3.81
CA ARG A 170 6.58 -17.42 -3.02
C ARG A 170 7.42 -16.97 -1.82
N ASP A 171 8.47 -16.19 -2.04
CA ASP A 171 9.39 -15.78 -0.96
C ASP A 171 8.68 -14.90 0.08
N ALA A 172 7.74 -14.07 -0.33
CA ALA A 172 6.88 -13.31 0.58
C ALA A 172 5.96 -14.23 1.40
N THR A 173 5.39 -15.27 0.78
CA THR A 173 4.58 -16.27 1.49
C THR A 173 5.40 -17.04 2.51
N VAL A 174 6.63 -17.45 2.17
CA VAL A 174 7.54 -18.14 3.10
C VAL A 174 7.76 -17.28 4.35
N ARG A 175 8.09 -15.99 4.19
CA ARG A 175 8.25 -15.09 5.35
C ARG A 175 6.97 -14.97 6.18
N GLY A 176 5.82 -14.86 5.53
CA GLY A 176 4.52 -14.77 6.20
C GLY A 176 4.17 -16.03 7.00
N VAL A 177 4.32 -17.21 6.39
CA VAL A 177 4.01 -18.48 7.06
C VAL A 177 5.03 -18.81 8.16
N SER A 178 6.31 -18.45 8.00
CA SER A 178 7.28 -18.57 9.10
C SER A 178 6.88 -17.73 10.31
N LEU A 179 6.37 -16.51 10.10
CA LEU A 179 5.85 -15.70 11.21
C LEU A 179 4.61 -16.33 11.85
N VAL A 180 3.64 -16.78 11.05
CA VAL A 180 2.44 -17.46 11.57
C VAL A 180 2.82 -18.71 12.36
N ASN A 181 3.74 -19.53 11.85
CA ASN A 181 4.23 -20.71 12.57
C ASN A 181 4.88 -20.33 13.91
N ALA A 182 5.67 -19.25 13.95
CA ALA A 182 6.26 -18.76 15.20
C ALA A 182 5.19 -18.29 16.20
N LEU A 183 4.14 -17.63 15.72
CA LEU A 183 3.00 -17.20 16.54
C LEU A 183 2.18 -18.40 17.07
N GLU A 184 1.89 -19.38 16.22
CA GLU A 184 1.04 -20.54 16.56
C GLU A 184 1.76 -21.57 17.45
N LEU A 185 3.03 -21.85 17.15
CA LEU A 185 3.79 -22.94 17.78
C LEU A 185 4.70 -22.45 18.91
N GLY A 186 4.91 -21.14 19.02
CA GLY A 186 5.73 -20.54 20.07
C GLY A 186 5.09 -20.63 21.45
N SER A 187 5.92 -20.54 22.49
CA SER A 187 5.51 -20.61 23.90
C SER A 187 5.69 -19.29 24.66
N GLY A 188 6.14 -18.23 24.00
CA GLY A 188 6.31 -16.93 24.62
C GLY A 188 5.02 -16.11 24.72
N PRO A 189 5.03 -15.00 25.49
CA PRO A 189 3.91 -14.10 25.64
C PRO A 189 3.24 -13.66 24.34
N GLY A 190 4.01 -13.40 23.27
CA GLY A 190 3.42 -12.98 21.99
C GLY A 190 2.63 -14.10 21.31
N SER A 191 3.12 -15.34 21.39
CA SER A 191 2.43 -16.53 20.89
C SER A 191 1.20 -16.90 21.72
N GLU A 192 1.25 -16.70 23.04
CA GLU A 192 0.10 -16.89 23.93
C GLU A 192 -1.01 -15.87 23.64
N GLU A 193 -0.65 -14.60 23.45
CA GLU A 193 -1.59 -13.55 23.07
C GLU A 193 -2.22 -13.84 21.70
N TRP A 194 -1.43 -14.29 20.73
CA TRP A 194 -1.94 -14.71 19.43
C TRP A 194 -2.96 -15.85 19.55
N ARG A 195 -2.65 -16.92 20.29
CA ARG A 195 -3.58 -18.04 20.46
C ARG A 195 -4.87 -17.60 21.14
N THR A 196 -4.80 -16.69 22.11
CA THR A 196 -5.98 -16.13 22.78
C THR A 196 -6.86 -15.33 21.81
N GLN A 197 -6.26 -14.38 21.08
CA GLN A 197 -6.99 -13.41 20.25
C GLN A 197 -7.41 -13.96 18.88
N VAL A 198 -6.74 -15.01 18.41
CA VAL A 198 -6.94 -15.57 17.06
C VAL A 198 -7.47 -16.99 17.13
N GLY A 199 -6.80 -17.88 17.87
CA GLY A 199 -7.17 -19.29 17.98
C GLY A 199 -8.45 -19.49 18.79
N ASP A 200 -8.40 -19.17 20.08
CA ASP A 200 -9.50 -19.38 21.04
C ASP A 200 -10.72 -18.49 20.70
N ALA A 201 -10.46 -17.25 20.26
CA ALA A 201 -11.49 -16.35 19.76
C ALA A 201 -12.02 -16.73 18.36
N ASN A 202 -11.46 -17.75 17.71
CA ASN A 202 -11.80 -18.22 16.35
C ASN A 202 -11.78 -17.10 15.29
N ASN A 203 -10.80 -16.19 15.36
CA ASN A 203 -10.69 -14.97 14.56
C ASN A 203 -9.50 -15.00 13.58
N PRO A 204 -9.36 -16.02 12.71
CA PRO A 204 -8.18 -16.19 11.84
C PRO A 204 -8.01 -15.07 10.79
N ALA A 205 -9.06 -14.27 10.55
CA ALA A 205 -9.04 -13.14 9.64
C ALA A 205 -8.66 -11.82 10.32
N LEU A 206 -8.50 -11.81 11.66
CA LEU A 206 -8.29 -10.61 12.48
C LEU A 206 -9.36 -9.53 12.25
N ALA A 207 -10.59 -9.91 11.92
CA ALA A 207 -11.62 -8.97 11.48
C ALA A 207 -12.56 -8.57 12.62
N ARG A 208 -12.89 -9.49 13.53
CA ARG A 208 -13.78 -9.21 14.64
C ARG A 208 -13.08 -8.38 15.71
N GLY A 209 -13.64 -7.22 16.06
CA GLY A 209 -13.15 -6.34 17.12
C GLY A 209 -11.78 -5.72 16.84
N PHE A 210 -11.38 -5.63 15.57
CA PHE A 210 -10.05 -5.17 15.17
C PHE A 210 -9.74 -3.77 15.67
N ASN A 211 -10.70 -2.85 15.55
CA ASN A 211 -10.48 -1.46 15.93
C ASN A 211 -10.40 -1.25 17.44
N SER A 212 -10.90 -2.19 18.25
CA SER A 212 -10.87 -2.11 19.72
C SER A 212 -9.77 -2.93 20.38
N GLU A 213 -9.09 -3.80 19.64
CA GLU A 213 -8.13 -4.75 20.20
C GLU A 213 -6.72 -4.49 19.64
N PRO A 214 -5.82 -3.85 20.43
CA PRO A 214 -4.46 -3.54 19.99
C PRO A 214 -3.64 -4.78 19.61
N SER A 215 -3.93 -5.95 20.19
CA SER A 215 -3.29 -7.22 19.78
C SER A 215 -3.59 -7.55 18.32
N LEU A 216 -4.84 -7.42 17.88
CA LEU A 216 -5.21 -7.71 16.47
C LEU A 216 -4.52 -6.74 15.51
N GLN A 217 -4.38 -5.48 15.91
CA GLN A 217 -3.69 -4.44 15.14
C GLN A 217 -2.18 -4.70 15.05
N LEU A 218 -1.57 -5.09 16.16
CA LEU A 218 -0.18 -5.55 16.21
C LEU A 218 0.03 -6.70 15.21
N PHE A 219 -0.81 -7.72 15.29
CA PHE A 219 -0.68 -8.91 14.45
C PHE A 219 -0.92 -8.62 12.96
N ASP A 220 -1.90 -7.79 12.60
CA ASP A 220 -2.07 -7.34 11.21
C ASP A 220 -0.84 -6.58 10.70
N ALA A 221 -0.27 -5.68 11.52
CA ALA A 221 0.96 -4.98 11.16
C ALA A 221 2.15 -5.95 10.99
N MET A 222 2.31 -6.93 11.88
CA MET A 222 3.33 -7.97 11.79
C MET A 222 3.16 -8.80 10.51
N LEU A 223 1.94 -9.18 10.13
CA LEU A 223 1.67 -9.94 8.90
C LEU A 223 1.91 -9.12 7.63
N ARG A 224 1.82 -7.78 7.69
CA ARG A 224 2.16 -6.87 6.58
C ARG A 224 3.66 -6.71 6.37
N ASP A 225 4.45 -6.77 7.45
CA ASP A 225 5.91 -6.81 7.39
C ASP A 225 6.44 -7.98 8.24
N PRO A 226 6.38 -9.22 7.72
CA PRO A 226 6.70 -10.41 8.52
C PRO A 226 8.15 -10.47 8.97
N VAL A 227 9.06 -9.76 8.30
CA VAL A 227 10.48 -9.69 8.72
C VAL A 227 10.62 -8.88 10.00
N ILE A 228 10.00 -7.69 10.03
CA ILE A 228 10.00 -6.88 11.25
C ILE A 228 9.11 -7.53 12.30
N GLY A 229 7.98 -8.12 11.89
CA GLY A 229 7.06 -8.83 12.78
C GLY A 229 7.72 -9.96 13.54
N ALA A 230 8.50 -10.83 12.89
CA ALA A 230 9.23 -11.90 13.58
C ALA A 230 10.24 -11.35 14.60
N ARG A 231 10.86 -10.19 14.32
CA ARG A 231 11.76 -9.52 15.27
C ARG A 231 11.00 -8.93 16.45
N ILE A 232 9.79 -8.40 16.23
CA ILE A 232 8.92 -7.91 17.30
C ILE A 232 8.46 -9.06 18.18
N LEU A 233 8.03 -10.19 17.61
CA LEU A 233 7.68 -11.38 18.36
C LEU A 233 8.85 -11.84 19.25
N GLY A 234 10.05 -11.93 18.69
CA GLY A 234 11.25 -12.26 19.47
C GLY A 234 11.53 -11.27 20.62
N ARG A 235 11.19 -9.98 20.46
CA ARG A 235 11.28 -8.98 21.55
C ARG A 235 10.22 -9.18 22.62
N MET A 236 8.99 -9.50 22.23
CA MET A 236 7.91 -9.81 23.16
C MET A 236 8.23 -11.06 23.98
N ASP A 237 8.88 -12.05 23.36
CA ASP A 237 9.12 -13.34 24.00
C ASP A 237 10.36 -13.37 24.89
N THR A 238 11.33 -12.49 24.64
CA THR A 238 12.62 -12.49 25.37
C THR A 238 12.86 -11.23 26.21
N GLU A 239 12.00 -10.21 26.09
CA GLU A 239 12.17 -8.88 26.70
C GLU A 239 13.56 -8.26 26.45
N ALA A 240 14.23 -8.66 25.37
CA ALA A 240 15.60 -8.25 25.11
C ALA A 240 15.67 -6.80 24.60
N ALA A 241 16.70 -6.07 25.00
CA ALA A 241 17.04 -4.74 24.46
C ALA A 241 17.72 -4.80 23.08
N GLY A 242 17.61 -3.73 22.29
CA GLY A 242 18.46 -3.52 21.10
C GLY A 242 17.93 -2.49 20.11
N PRO A 243 18.17 -2.62 18.79
CA PRO A 243 17.79 -1.58 17.84
C PRO A 243 16.27 -1.37 17.78
N PRO A 244 15.81 -0.12 17.63
CA PRO A 244 14.38 0.17 17.56
C PRO A 244 13.77 -0.48 16.32
N LEU A 245 12.52 -0.95 16.46
CA LEU A 245 11.74 -1.56 15.39
C LEU A 245 10.52 -0.68 15.13
N VAL A 246 10.17 -0.50 13.86
CA VAL A 246 8.98 0.26 13.47
C VAL A 246 8.29 -0.45 12.29
N ILE A 247 6.99 -0.68 12.42
CA ILE A 247 6.10 -0.99 11.30
C ILE A 247 5.13 0.18 11.19
N ALA A 248 5.12 0.84 10.04
CA ALA A 248 4.24 1.96 9.77
C ALA A 248 3.87 2.02 8.28
N GLY A 249 2.79 2.74 7.99
CA GLY A 249 2.39 3.01 6.61
C GLY A 249 3.49 3.72 5.83
N ALA A 250 3.81 3.21 4.65
CA ALA A 250 4.84 3.76 3.77
C ALA A 250 4.43 5.11 3.13
N ASN A 251 3.13 5.42 3.13
CA ASN A 251 2.57 6.69 2.67
C ASN A 251 1.36 7.05 3.54
N GLU A 252 0.84 8.27 3.43
CA GLU A 252 -0.29 8.78 4.20
C GLU A 252 -1.51 7.86 4.14
N LEU A 253 -1.88 7.41 2.94
CA LEU A 253 -2.96 6.45 2.75
C LEU A 253 -2.71 5.16 3.53
N ALA A 254 -1.50 4.62 3.54
CA ALA A 254 -1.18 3.45 4.33
C ALA A 254 -1.21 3.75 5.83
N ARG A 255 -0.80 4.95 6.27
CA ARG A 255 -0.80 5.37 7.68
C ARG A 255 -2.22 5.54 8.24
N ALA A 256 -3.17 5.95 7.39
CA ALA A 256 -4.59 6.00 7.75
C ALA A 256 -5.24 4.61 7.88
N GLU A 257 -4.56 3.54 7.47
CA GLU A 257 -5.12 2.18 7.38
C GLU A 257 -4.44 1.20 8.34
N ILE A 258 -3.18 1.45 8.69
CA ILE A 258 -2.36 0.56 9.50
C ILE A 258 -2.00 1.23 10.81
N SER A 259 -2.18 0.51 11.90
CA SER A 259 -1.63 0.90 13.18
C SER A 259 -0.10 0.98 13.10
N GLN A 260 0.47 2.00 13.73
CA GLN A 260 1.91 2.12 13.85
C GLN A 260 2.38 1.27 15.03
N VAL A 261 3.25 0.31 14.76
CA VAL A 261 3.88 -0.51 15.79
C VAL A 261 5.31 -0.06 16.01
N ARG A 262 5.69 0.16 17.26
CA ARG A 262 7.06 0.53 17.65
C ARG A 262 7.56 -0.39 18.76
N VAL A 263 8.83 -0.75 18.67
CA VAL A 263 9.59 -1.29 19.80
C VAL A 263 10.78 -0.37 20.02
N ASP A 264 10.89 0.19 21.21
CA ASP A 264 12.01 1.07 21.56
C ASP A 264 13.32 0.30 21.80
N ARG A 265 14.37 0.99 22.25
CA ARG A 265 15.66 0.33 22.53
C ARG A 265 15.63 -0.60 23.74
N GLN A 266 14.74 -0.32 24.69
CA GLN A 266 14.60 -1.04 25.94
C GLN A 266 13.71 -2.28 25.77
N GLY A 267 13.00 -2.38 24.65
CA GLY A 267 12.11 -3.50 24.34
C GLY A 267 10.63 -3.16 24.60
N HIS A 268 10.30 -1.91 24.97
CA HIS A 268 8.91 -1.52 25.17
C HIS A 268 8.19 -1.46 23.82
N LEU A 269 7.10 -2.22 23.73
CA LEU A 269 6.25 -2.32 22.57
C LEU A 269 5.07 -1.36 22.73
N SER A 270 4.80 -0.57 21.69
CA SER A 270 3.62 0.27 21.59
C SER A 270 2.91 0.09 20.24
N VAL A 271 1.59 0.18 20.25
CA VAL A 271 0.73 0.22 19.08
C VAL A 271 -0.03 1.54 19.12
N THR A 272 0.08 2.32 18.05
CA THR A 272 -0.73 3.52 17.85
C THR A 272 -1.77 3.20 16.79
N ASP A 273 -3.03 3.23 17.15
CA ASP A 273 -4.13 2.95 16.22
C ASP A 273 -4.29 4.08 15.18
N PRO A 274 -5.12 3.90 14.14
CA PRO A 274 -5.38 4.96 13.16
C PRO A 274 -6.10 6.20 13.72
N SER A 275 -6.73 6.10 14.91
CA SER A 275 -7.33 7.24 15.61
C SER A 275 -6.29 8.09 16.36
N GLY A 276 -5.09 7.55 16.56
CA GLY A 276 -3.99 8.17 17.29
C GLY A 276 -3.87 7.70 18.74
N GLU A 277 -4.73 6.79 19.21
CA GLU A 277 -4.62 6.24 20.56
C GLU A 277 -3.39 5.32 20.65
N MET A 278 -2.58 5.52 21.70
CA MET A 278 -1.38 4.71 21.95
C MET A 278 -1.61 3.70 23.06
N HIS A 279 -1.35 2.44 22.75
CA HIS A 279 -1.40 1.31 23.66
C HIS A 279 0.01 0.78 23.89
N ILE A 280 0.38 0.56 25.16
CA ILE A 280 1.70 0.07 25.55
C ILE A 280 1.56 -1.34 26.09
N TRP A 281 2.36 -2.26 25.57
CA TRP A 281 2.40 -3.65 26.03
C TRP A 281 3.23 -3.74 27.32
N ASN A 282 2.64 -4.32 28.38
CA ASN A 282 3.32 -4.51 29.66
C ASN A 282 3.82 -5.95 29.91
N GLY A 283 3.82 -6.80 28.88
CA GLY A 283 4.21 -8.21 28.96
C GLY A 283 3.03 -9.18 29.07
N ARG A 284 1.85 -8.72 29.51
CA ARG A 284 0.63 -9.56 29.63
C ARG A 284 -0.66 -8.89 29.18
N SER A 285 -0.66 -7.57 29.05
CA SER A 285 -1.84 -6.78 28.75
C SER A 285 -1.44 -5.43 28.17
N TRP A 286 -2.41 -4.79 27.53
CA TRP A 286 -2.25 -3.42 27.05
C TRP A 286 -2.60 -2.44 28.17
N ALA A 287 -1.64 -1.58 28.50
CA ALA A 287 -1.92 -0.35 29.22
C ALA A 287 -2.19 0.75 28.19
N SER A 288 -3.41 1.28 28.16
CA SER A 288 -3.68 2.53 27.43
C SER A 288 -3.05 3.67 28.21
N ALA A 289 -1.97 4.22 27.68
CA ALA A 289 -1.48 5.52 28.12
C ALA A 289 -2.23 6.56 27.29
N LEU A 290 -3.30 7.12 27.87
CA LEU A 290 -3.86 8.38 27.41
C LEU A 290 -2.81 9.48 27.66
N GLU A 291 -1.83 9.63 26.77
CA GLU A 291 -1.38 10.99 26.50
C GLU A 291 -2.62 11.69 25.95
N ARG A 292 -3.23 12.57 26.75
CA ARG A 292 -4.29 13.47 26.30
C ARG A 292 -3.68 14.43 25.28
N THR A 293 -3.43 13.95 24.08
CA THR A 293 -3.47 14.77 22.88
C THR A 293 -4.93 14.80 22.45
N ASP A 294 -5.61 15.83 22.97
CA ASP A 294 -6.97 16.27 22.69
C ASP A 294 -8.16 15.34 22.99
N PRO A 295 -9.21 15.85 23.66
CA PRO A 295 -10.36 15.08 24.15
C PRO A 295 -11.40 14.73 23.06
N ILE A 296 -10.99 14.54 21.80
CA ILE A 296 -11.96 14.35 20.70
C ILE A 296 -12.24 12.87 20.38
N TYR A 297 -11.37 11.93 20.78
CA TYR A 297 -11.51 10.54 20.35
C TYR A 297 -11.80 9.62 21.53
N HIS A 298 -13.04 9.56 21.99
CA HIS A 298 -13.54 8.36 22.67
C HIS A 298 -15.04 8.16 22.47
N ARG A 299 -15.38 6.87 22.30
CA ARG A 299 -16.68 6.23 22.43
C ARG A 299 -17.53 6.31 21.17
N GLY A 300 -17.93 5.13 20.68
CA GLY A 300 -18.88 4.99 19.58
C GLY A 300 -20.05 5.95 19.74
N ALA A 301 -20.13 6.88 18.77
CA ALA A 301 -21.09 7.98 18.57
C ALA A 301 -20.44 9.40 18.53
N HIS A 302 -20.18 9.87 17.29
CA HIS A 302 -20.14 11.28 16.79
C HIS A 302 -18.84 12.09 17.07
N PRO A 303 -18.54 13.24 16.40
CA PRO A 303 -19.22 14.01 15.34
C PRO A 303 -18.22 14.59 14.31
N PHE A 304 -17.56 13.79 13.46
CA PHE A 304 -16.80 14.36 12.35
C PHE A 304 -17.73 14.61 11.17
N GLY A 305 -18.22 15.85 11.08
CA GLY A 305 -18.14 16.53 9.79
C GLY A 305 -16.71 16.36 9.24
N PRO A 306 -16.52 16.42 7.91
CA PRO A 306 -15.27 16.00 7.27
C PRO A 306 -14.05 16.52 8.04
N PRO A 307 -12.96 15.73 8.17
CA PRO A 307 -11.71 16.28 8.68
C PRO A 307 -11.47 17.58 7.93
N ALA A 308 -11.17 18.67 8.66
CA ALA A 308 -11.00 19.97 8.05
C ALA A 308 -10.18 19.79 6.77
N PRO A 309 -10.72 20.15 5.58
CA PRO A 309 -10.03 19.88 4.33
C PRO A 309 -8.60 20.36 4.49
N LEU A 310 -7.62 19.58 4.03
CA LEU A 310 -6.25 20.04 3.88
C LEU A 310 -6.32 21.29 3.00
N THR A 311 -6.36 22.46 3.63
CA THR A 311 -6.48 23.71 2.90
C THR A 311 -5.09 24.00 2.36
N LEU A 312 -4.99 24.19 1.05
CA LEU A 312 -3.72 24.41 0.36
C LEU A 312 -3.04 25.74 0.78
N ASP A 313 -3.76 26.59 1.51
CA ASP A 313 -3.29 27.81 2.16
C ASP A 313 -2.86 27.61 3.64
N SER A 314 -2.89 26.38 4.14
CA SER A 314 -2.49 26.06 5.52
C SER A 314 -1.04 26.48 5.77
N PRO A 315 -0.75 27.14 6.91
CA PRO A 315 0.62 27.54 7.27
C PRO A 315 1.54 26.35 7.56
N ALA A 316 0.99 25.13 7.68
CA ALA A 316 1.75 23.90 7.81
C ALA A 316 2.35 23.42 6.46
N LEU A 317 1.88 23.97 5.34
CA LEU A 317 2.39 23.65 4.00
C LEU A 317 3.43 24.66 3.53
N PRO A 318 4.34 24.28 2.62
CA PRO A 318 5.21 25.22 1.93
C PRO A 318 4.40 26.39 1.31
N PRO A 319 4.82 27.65 1.47
CA PRO A 319 4.06 28.82 0.97
C PRO A 319 3.74 28.79 -0.53
N ILE A 320 4.50 28.01 -1.30
CA ILE A 320 4.31 27.83 -2.74
C ILE A 320 2.97 27.17 -3.10
N PHE A 321 2.38 26.37 -2.19
CA PHE A 321 1.05 25.79 -2.39
C PHE A 321 -0.03 26.89 -2.43
N ALA A 322 -0.04 27.78 -1.42
CA ALA A 322 -0.94 28.93 -1.38
C ALA A 322 -0.76 29.85 -2.61
N GLN A 323 0.50 30.09 -3.02
CA GLN A 323 0.81 30.92 -4.19
C GLN A 323 0.29 30.33 -5.51
N CYS A 324 0.35 29.00 -5.67
CA CYS A 324 -0.21 28.31 -6.82
C CYS A 324 -1.75 28.35 -6.81
N VAL A 325 -2.39 28.18 -5.65
CA VAL A 325 -3.86 28.30 -5.53
C VAL A 325 -4.33 29.68 -5.96
N GLU A 326 -3.76 30.72 -5.37
CA GLU A 326 -4.06 32.12 -5.71
C GLU A 326 -4.00 32.37 -7.22
N ARG A 327 -2.95 31.87 -7.88
CA ARG A 327 -2.70 32.12 -9.30
C ARG A 327 -3.52 31.26 -10.25
N VAL A 328 -3.80 30.00 -9.88
CA VAL A 328 -4.71 29.14 -10.64
C VAL A 328 -6.14 29.66 -10.53
N HIS A 329 -6.57 30.06 -9.33
CA HIS A 329 -7.89 30.65 -9.12
C HIS A 329 -8.05 31.98 -9.87
N ALA A 330 -7.00 32.81 -9.92
CA ALA A 330 -7.01 34.04 -10.71
C ALA A 330 -7.03 33.78 -12.24
N LEU A 331 -6.56 32.61 -12.67
CA LEU A 331 -6.58 32.21 -14.08
C LEU A 331 -7.97 31.71 -14.51
N ASP A 332 -8.75 31.10 -13.62
CA ASP A 332 -10.04 30.48 -13.93
C ASP A 332 -11.08 31.41 -14.61
N PRO A 333 -11.27 32.67 -14.17
CA PRO A 333 -12.16 33.60 -14.85
C PRO A 333 -11.79 33.85 -16.31
N SER A 334 -10.49 33.82 -16.66
CA SER A 334 -10.03 33.97 -18.05
C SER A 334 -10.41 32.79 -18.94
N LEU A 335 -10.75 31.64 -18.34
CA LEU A 335 -11.24 30.43 -19.01
C LEU A 335 -12.77 30.33 -18.99
N GLY A 336 -13.47 31.35 -18.47
CA GLY A 336 -14.94 31.36 -18.37
C GLY A 336 -15.50 30.41 -17.32
N ARG A 337 -14.70 30.04 -16.30
CA ARG A 337 -15.13 29.19 -15.19
C ARG A 337 -14.84 29.84 -13.83
N SER A 338 -15.53 29.38 -12.80
CA SER A 338 -15.20 29.70 -11.41
C SER A 338 -14.22 28.66 -10.86
N PRO A 339 -13.34 29.01 -9.91
CA PRO A 339 -12.50 28.03 -9.23
C PRO A 339 -13.32 26.88 -8.62
N ASP A 340 -12.84 25.66 -8.83
CA ASP A 340 -13.45 24.42 -8.38
C ASP A 340 -12.40 23.43 -7.86
N GLU A 341 -12.82 22.23 -7.45
CA GLU A 341 -11.90 21.19 -6.95
C GLU A 341 -10.81 20.80 -7.94
N ARG A 342 -11.03 20.95 -9.26
CA ARG A 342 -10.02 20.65 -10.29
C ARG A 342 -8.96 21.74 -10.34
N SER A 343 -9.33 22.99 -10.07
CA SER A 343 -8.39 24.09 -9.88
C SER A 343 -7.48 23.86 -8.68
N ASP A 344 -8.01 23.35 -7.57
CA ASP A 344 -7.23 23.04 -6.37
C ASP A 344 -6.25 21.89 -6.61
N ARG A 345 -6.68 20.82 -7.29
CA ARG A 345 -5.80 19.71 -7.73
C ARG A 345 -4.68 20.21 -8.64
N ALA A 346 -5.02 21.05 -9.61
CA ALA A 346 -4.04 21.63 -10.54
C ALA A 346 -3.02 22.51 -9.80
N ALA A 347 -3.47 23.32 -8.84
CA ALA A 347 -2.61 24.15 -8.01
C ALA A 347 -1.65 23.31 -7.15
N ALA A 348 -2.14 22.26 -6.49
CA ALA A 348 -1.31 21.38 -5.66
C ALA A 348 -0.25 20.64 -6.47
N CYS A 349 -0.64 20.09 -7.63
CA CYS A 349 0.25 19.38 -8.53
C CYS A 349 1.34 20.32 -9.10
N LEU A 350 0.94 21.53 -9.50
CA LEU A 350 1.86 22.54 -10.00
C LEU A 350 2.84 23.05 -8.93
N ALA A 351 2.37 23.27 -7.69
CA ALA A 351 3.22 23.67 -6.57
C ALA A 351 4.31 22.63 -6.29
N THR A 352 3.93 21.35 -6.29
CA THR A 352 4.84 20.23 -6.09
C THR A 352 5.89 20.15 -7.19
N GLU A 353 5.48 20.33 -8.45
CA GLU A 353 6.39 20.31 -9.59
C GLU A 353 7.31 21.54 -9.59
N ALA A 354 6.81 22.70 -9.15
CA ALA A 354 7.64 23.89 -8.92
C ALA A 354 8.73 23.63 -7.88
N MET A 355 8.39 23.01 -6.74
CA MET A 355 9.38 22.62 -5.72
C MET A 355 10.40 21.62 -6.24
N ALA A 356 9.97 20.62 -7.01
CA ALA A 356 10.86 19.60 -7.59
C ALA A 356 11.88 20.22 -8.57
N ASN A 357 11.51 21.29 -9.25
CA ASN A 357 12.37 22.04 -10.17
C ASN A 357 13.13 23.19 -9.48
N GLY A 358 13.13 23.24 -8.15
CA GLY A 358 13.90 24.20 -7.35
C GLY A 358 13.33 25.61 -7.30
N LEU A 359 12.06 25.81 -7.66
CA LEU A 359 11.38 27.08 -7.43
C LEU A 359 11.13 27.22 -5.93
N THR A 360 11.39 28.43 -5.42
CA THR A 360 11.19 28.80 -4.01
C THR A 360 9.93 29.63 -3.81
N ARG A 361 9.39 30.19 -4.90
CA ARG A 361 8.09 30.85 -4.97
C ARG A 361 7.55 30.75 -6.40
N VAL A 362 6.26 31.01 -6.57
CA VAL A 362 5.62 31.16 -7.89
C VAL A 362 5.11 32.59 -8.01
N ASP A 363 5.57 33.29 -9.05
CA ASP A 363 5.17 34.68 -9.34
C ASP A 363 4.03 34.71 -10.39
N HIS A 364 3.99 33.76 -11.33
CA HIS A 364 2.92 33.64 -12.34
C HIS A 364 2.52 32.18 -12.62
N VAL A 365 1.25 31.96 -12.96
CA VAL A 365 0.75 30.70 -13.54
C VAL A 365 0.20 30.97 -14.93
N MET A 366 0.58 30.15 -15.91
CA MET A 366 0.22 30.35 -17.32
C MET A 366 -0.13 29.02 -17.99
N LEU A 367 -0.99 29.06 -18.99
CA LEU A 367 -1.30 27.91 -19.85
C LEU A 367 -0.42 27.90 -21.10
N SER A 368 -0.16 26.71 -21.64
CA SER A 368 0.51 26.57 -22.93
C SER A 368 -0.31 27.23 -24.05
N THR A 369 0.37 27.88 -24.99
CA THR A 369 -0.26 28.27 -26.26
C THR A 369 -0.46 27.05 -27.16
N ALA A 370 -1.35 27.15 -28.14
CA ALA A 370 -1.53 26.09 -29.12
C ALA A 370 -0.28 25.95 -30.01
N THR A 371 0.09 24.71 -30.32
CA THR A 371 1.12 24.34 -31.29
C THR A 371 0.49 23.46 -32.37
N PRO A 372 1.18 23.17 -33.49
CA PRO A 372 0.64 22.27 -34.52
C PRO A 372 0.28 20.86 -34.01
N SER A 373 0.84 20.43 -32.88
CA SER A 373 0.62 19.11 -32.30
C SER A 373 -0.22 19.11 -31.01
N LEU A 374 -0.36 20.25 -30.32
CA LEU A 374 -1.03 20.35 -29.02
C LEU A 374 -1.98 21.54 -28.97
N GLN A 375 -3.15 21.33 -28.39
CA GLN A 375 -4.11 22.40 -28.13
C GLN A 375 -3.59 23.39 -27.07
N ALA A 376 -4.13 24.62 -27.08
CA ALA A 376 -3.88 25.56 -26.00
C ALA A 376 -4.32 24.96 -24.66
N GLY A 377 -3.56 25.23 -23.60
CA GLY A 377 -3.84 24.71 -22.26
C GLY A 377 -3.47 23.24 -22.03
N HIS A 378 -2.72 22.60 -22.94
CA HIS A 378 -2.19 21.25 -22.72
C HIS A 378 -1.24 21.17 -21.50
N HIS A 379 -0.50 22.25 -21.21
CA HIS A 379 0.34 22.35 -20.02
C HIS A 379 0.00 23.57 -19.17
N LEU A 380 0.20 23.42 -17.86
CA LEU A 380 0.17 24.49 -16.87
C LEU A 380 1.60 24.77 -16.40
N PHE A 381 2.00 26.03 -16.42
CA PHE A 381 3.35 26.50 -16.07
C PHE A 381 3.32 27.32 -14.79
N ALA A 382 4.27 27.06 -13.90
CA ALA A 382 4.62 27.91 -12.77
C ALA A 382 5.90 28.67 -13.12
N VAL A 383 5.90 29.98 -12.95
CA VAL A 383 7.03 30.85 -13.30
C VAL A 383 7.45 31.66 -12.08
N GLN A 384 8.75 31.66 -11.81
CA GLN A 384 9.40 32.52 -10.81
C GLN A 384 10.19 33.62 -11.54
N GLY A 385 9.87 34.88 -11.24
CA GLY A 385 10.37 36.08 -11.90
C GLY A 385 9.41 36.59 -12.99
N SER A 386 9.79 37.72 -13.59
CA SER A 386 9.03 38.31 -14.72
C SER A 386 9.09 37.38 -15.95
N PRO A 387 7.97 37.06 -16.61
CA PRO A 387 7.96 36.20 -17.81
C PRO A 387 8.76 36.77 -18.98
N SER A 388 8.96 38.10 -19.03
CA SER A 388 9.80 38.77 -20.03
C SER A 388 11.29 38.78 -19.66
N ASN A 389 11.66 38.36 -18.46
CA ASN A 389 13.05 38.21 -18.05
C ASN A 389 13.59 36.84 -18.53
N PRO A 390 14.66 36.78 -19.34
CA PRO A 390 15.22 35.50 -19.81
C PRO A 390 15.78 34.61 -18.68
N ALA A 391 16.03 35.16 -17.50
CA ALA A 391 16.49 34.42 -16.32
C ALA A 391 15.35 33.91 -15.42
N HIS A 392 14.08 33.95 -15.87
CA HIS A 392 12.99 33.36 -15.10
C HIS A 392 13.17 31.84 -14.94
N MET A 393 12.79 31.32 -13.78
CA MET A 393 12.70 29.86 -13.58
C MET A 393 11.28 29.41 -13.90
N ARG A 394 11.12 28.20 -14.42
CA ARG A 394 9.81 27.63 -14.70
C ARG A 394 9.74 26.14 -14.39
N ALA A 395 8.56 25.71 -13.98
CA ALA A 395 8.16 24.31 -13.91
C ALA A 395 6.85 24.14 -14.69
N HIS A 396 6.55 22.91 -15.13
CA HIS A 396 5.32 22.65 -15.86
C HIS A 396 4.78 21.26 -15.59
N VAL A 397 3.46 21.14 -15.70
CA VAL A 397 2.73 19.89 -15.59
C VAL A 397 1.71 19.81 -16.73
N GLU A 398 1.43 18.61 -17.22
CA GLU A 398 0.30 18.37 -18.13
C GLU A 398 -1.01 18.67 -17.42
N THR A 399 -1.86 19.50 -18.01
CA THR A 399 -3.11 19.95 -17.38
C THR A 399 -4.02 18.76 -17.04
N GLU A 400 -4.06 17.73 -17.90
CA GLU A 400 -4.83 16.51 -17.65
C GLU A 400 -4.29 15.72 -16.45
N VAL A 401 -2.98 15.66 -16.27
CA VAL A 401 -2.37 15.05 -15.08
C VAL A 401 -2.68 15.89 -13.85
N ALA A 402 -2.56 17.21 -13.95
CA ALA A 402 -2.73 18.14 -12.83
C ALA A 402 -4.15 18.10 -12.25
N ILE A 403 -5.19 18.13 -13.09
CA ILE A 403 -6.59 18.13 -12.63
C ILE A 403 -7.06 16.76 -12.10
N ASN A 404 -6.38 15.68 -12.49
CA ASN A 404 -6.74 14.31 -12.10
C ASN A 404 -5.86 13.77 -10.96
N THR A 405 -4.79 14.47 -10.58
CA THR A 405 -3.95 14.09 -9.44
C THR A 405 -4.63 14.56 -8.14
N PRO A 406 -4.94 13.65 -7.19
CA PRO A 406 -5.49 14.05 -5.89
C PRO A 406 -4.58 15.03 -5.16
N ILE A 407 -5.17 15.96 -4.42
CA ILE A 407 -4.46 17.04 -3.72
C ILE A 407 -3.43 16.44 -2.74
N GLU A 408 -3.83 15.39 -2.03
CA GLU A 408 -3.06 14.70 -0.99
C GLU A 408 -1.77 14.10 -1.56
N VAL A 409 -1.83 13.53 -2.77
CA VAL A 409 -0.67 12.96 -3.46
C VAL A 409 0.37 14.04 -3.77
N SER A 410 -0.09 15.21 -4.20
CA SER A 410 0.77 16.34 -4.53
C SER A 410 1.38 16.93 -3.25
N VAL A 411 0.55 17.20 -2.24
CA VAL A 411 0.97 17.73 -0.94
C VAL A 411 2.02 16.85 -0.28
N GLN A 412 1.80 15.54 -0.20
CA GLN A 412 2.77 14.61 0.40
C GLN A 412 4.12 14.65 -0.34
N ARG A 413 4.11 14.64 -1.68
CA ARG A 413 5.35 14.75 -2.47
C ARG A 413 6.05 16.10 -2.24
N GLY A 414 5.31 17.19 -2.07
CA GLY A 414 5.86 18.50 -1.72
C GLY A 414 6.54 18.51 -0.34
N LEU A 415 5.91 17.90 0.67
CA LEU A 415 6.48 17.76 2.02
C LEU A 415 7.76 16.91 2.02
N ASP A 416 7.78 15.80 1.27
CA ASP A 416 8.97 14.96 1.11
C ASP A 416 10.14 15.77 0.51
N LEU A 417 9.87 16.54 -0.55
CA LEU A 417 10.86 17.42 -1.18
C LEU A 417 11.40 18.49 -0.22
N GLN A 418 10.54 19.06 0.63
CA GLN A 418 10.97 20.04 1.63
C GLN A 418 11.89 19.42 2.68
N GLN A 419 11.58 18.20 3.15
CA GLN A 419 12.41 17.49 4.12
C GLN A 419 13.78 17.11 3.55
N GLU A 420 13.85 16.72 2.28
CA GLU A 420 15.11 16.47 1.58
C GLU A 420 15.98 17.75 1.50
N GLN A 421 15.38 18.91 1.22
CA GLN A 421 16.09 20.19 1.17
C GLN A 421 16.64 20.60 2.53
N LEU A 422 15.86 20.46 3.61
CA LEU A 422 16.31 20.76 4.97
C LEU A 422 17.47 19.86 5.39
N THR A 423 17.42 18.57 5.04
CA THR A 423 18.49 17.60 5.34
C THR A 423 19.79 17.93 4.59
N GLN A 424 19.68 18.39 3.34
CA GLN A 424 20.86 18.82 2.55
C GLN A 424 21.49 20.11 3.12
N GLN A 425 20.69 21.06 3.62
CA GLN A 425 21.21 22.29 4.24
C GLN A 425 21.96 22.00 5.55
N GLN A 426 21.51 21.02 6.35
CA GLN A 426 22.21 20.62 7.57
C GLN A 426 23.56 19.94 7.29
N ARG A 427 23.72 19.30 6.12
CA ARG A 427 24.99 18.68 5.71
C ARG A 427 26.03 19.67 5.19
N MET A 428 25.65 20.92 4.92
CA MET A 428 26.55 21.95 4.38
C MET A 428 27.05 22.96 5.43
N GLN A 429 26.72 22.82 6.72
CA GLN A 429 27.30 23.68 7.75
C GLN A 429 28.74 23.20 8.11
N PRO A 430 29.77 24.03 7.89
CA PRO A 430 31.13 23.70 8.33
C PRO A 430 31.17 23.73 9.86
N ASN A 431 31.63 22.63 10.44
CA ASN A 431 31.91 22.52 11.86
C ASN A 431 32.98 23.56 12.25
N THR A 432 32.56 24.74 12.72
CA THR A 432 33.46 25.72 13.34
C THR A 432 33.71 25.26 14.76
N GLY A 433 34.55 24.22 14.87
CA GLY A 433 35.04 23.72 16.14
C GLY A 433 35.90 24.79 16.81
N THR A 434 35.41 25.26 17.95
CA THR A 434 36.10 26.10 18.93
C THR A 434 37.51 25.56 19.22
N ALA A 435 38.51 26.38 18.93
CA ALA A 435 39.88 26.19 19.38
C ALA A 435 39.98 26.27 20.90
N THR A 436 40.61 25.26 21.52
CA THR A 436 41.22 25.38 22.85
C THR A 436 42.65 24.81 22.76
N PRO A 437 43.69 25.46 23.32
CA PRO A 437 45.09 25.19 22.99
C PRO A 437 45.78 24.18 23.93
N GLY A 438 46.75 23.44 23.39
CA GLY A 438 47.86 22.75 24.09
C GLY A 438 47.48 21.55 24.97
N THR A 439 48.07 20.36 24.83
CA THR A 439 49.51 20.08 25.01
C THR A 439 49.81 18.69 24.44
N GLY A 440 50.96 18.52 23.81
CA GLY A 440 51.32 17.31 23.06
C GLY A 440 51.68 16.10 23.91
N ASP A 441 51.60 14.92 23.28
CA ASP A 441 52.78 14.06 23.18
C ASP A 441 52.63 13.13 21.97
N ARG A 442 53.77 12.76 21.38
CA ARG A 442 53.92 12.10 20.08
C ARG A 442 54.76 10.85 20.29
N ILE A 443 54.22 9.64 20.09
CA ILE A 443 55.04 8.46 19.74
C ILE A 443 54.27 7.55 18.77
N ASP A 444 54.97 7.18 17.71
CA ASP A 444 54.61 6.37 16.55
C ASP A 444 54.27 4.90 16.88
N GLY A 445 53.56 4.23 15.95
CA GLY A 445 53.30 2.79 16.02
C GLY A 445 52.48 2.25 14.85
N ASP A 446 53.13 2.17 13.70
CA ASP A 446 52.70 1.61 12.43
C ASP A 446 52.16 0.17 12.51
N THR A 447 51.00 -0.12 11.89
CA THR A 447 50.69 -1.45 11.33
C THR A 447 49.58 -1.35 10.29
N GLY A 448 49.98 -1.32 9.02
CA GLY A 448 49.07 -1.39 7.89
C GLY A 448 48.48 -2.80 7.69
N LEU A 449 47.18 -2.85 7.43
CA LEU A 449 46.53 -3.93 6.68
C LEU A 449 45.56 -3.32 5.66
N VAL A 450 45.86 -3.60 4.41
CA VAL A 450 45.19 -3.17 3.19
C VAL A 450 43.88 -3.96 3.02
N PHE A 451 42.75 -3.28 2.91
CA PHE A 451 41.48 -3.86 2.44
C PHE A 451 41.15 -3.34 1.04
N PRO A 452 40.80 -4.21 0.06
CA PRO A 452 40.41 -3.76 -1.26
C PRO A 452 38.97 -3.24 -1.27
N SER A 453 38.82 -2.11 -1.96
CA SER A 453 37.58 -1.46 -2.37
C SER A 453 36.59 -2.43 -3.03
N CYS A 454 35.36 -2.48 -2.52
CA CYS A 454 34.21 -3.03 -3.24
C CYS A 454 33.06 -2.00 -3.24
N SER A 455 32.61 -1.65 -4.44
CA SER A 455 31.63 -0.60 -4.76
C SER A 455 30.28 -0.76 -4.06
N PRO A 456 29.54 0.33 -3.80
CA PRO A 456 28.19 0.26 -3.24
C PRO A 456 27.21 -0.27 -4.27
N ILE A 457 26.63 -1.44 -4.00
CA ILE A 457 25.46 -1.96 -4.72
C ILE A 457 24.28 -1.07 -4.38
N ARG A 458 23.78 -0.39 -5.41
CA ARG A 458 22.60 0.47 -5.42
C ARG A 458 21.37 -0.35 -5.01
N SER A 459 20.90 -0.19 -3.78
CA SER A 459 19.64 -0.74 -3.29
C SER A 459 18.47 -0.06 -4.02
N GLN A 460 17.85 -0.78 -4.95
CA GLN A 460 16.57 -0.38 -5.55
C GLN A 460 15.45 -0.58 -4.52
N PRO A 461 14.52 0.38 -4.34
CA PRO A 461 13.41 0.22 -3.42
C PRO A 461 12.40 -0.79 -3.99
N LEU A 462 12.26 -1.93 -3.32
CA LEU A 462 11.18 -2.89 -3.54
C LEU A 462 9.84 -2.20 -3.24
N ALA A 463 9.04 -1.95 -4.29
CA ALA A 463 7.68 -1.48 -4.17
C ALA A 463 6.84 -2.47 -3.33
N ARG A 464 6.66 -2.14 -2.05
CA ARG A 464 5.83 -2.90 -1.11
C ARG A 464 4.37 -2.78 -1.53
N ARG A 465 3.76 -3.87 -2.00
CA ARG A 465 2.30 -3.97 -2.15
C ARG A 465 1.68 -4.00 -0.75
N VAL A 466 1.21 -2.85 -0.29
CA VAL A 466 0.38 -2.69 0.91
C VAL A 466 -0.94 -3.43 0.69
N HIS A 467 -1.35 -4.27 1.65
CA HIS A 467 -2.66 -4.93 1.66
C HIS A 467 -3.75 -3.92 2.07
N SER A 468 -4.19 -3.08 1.14
CA SER A 468 -5.26 -2.11 1.40
C SER A 468 -6.65 -2.76 1.41
N TYR A 469 -7.51 -2.38 2.37
CA TYR A 469 -8.96 -2.64 2.37
C TYR A 469 -9.66 -1.52 1.57
N ARG A 470 -9.30 -1.36 0.29
CA ARG A 470 -9.74 -0.22 -0.53
C ARG A 470 -10.23 -0.69 -1.91
N MET A 471 -11.15 0.07 -2.49
CA MET A 471 -11.34 0.13 -3.93
C MET A 471 -10.15 0.82 -4.61
N LYS A 472 -9.47 0.13 -5.55
CA LYS A 472 -8.35 0.71 -6.30
C LYS A 472 -8.78 1.21 -7.67
N VAL A 473 -8.40 2.46 -7.94
CA VAL A 473 -8.22 3.06 -9.26
C VAL A 473 -7.31 2.17 -10.13
N THR A 474 -7.86 1.60 -11.20
CA THR A 474 -7.06 0.97 -12.27
C THR A 474 -7.16 1.87 -13.49
N GLN A 475 -6.04 2.41 -13.97
CA GLN A 475 -5.97 2.99 -15.31
C GLN A 475 -6.23 1.88 -16.34
N PRO A 476 -7.07 2.09 -17.36
CA PRO A 476 -7.05 1.22 -18.52
C PRO A 476 -5.68 1.34 -19.19
N ALA A 477 -5.02 0.20 -19.41
CA ALA A 477 -3.95 0.13 -20.40
C ALA A 477 -4.58 0.59 -21.73
N GLY A 478 -4.03 1.66 -22.32
CA GLY A 478 -4.53 2.22 -23.57
C GLY A 478 -4.75 1.11 -24.60
N ASP A 479 -5.98 1.01 -25.08
CA ASP A 479 -6.41 0.12 -26.14
C ASP A 479 -5.61 0.46 -27.41
N ARG A 480 -4.49 -0.24 -27.64
CA ARG A 480 -3.94 -0.38 -28.99
C ARG A 480 -4.81 -1.40 -29.69
N ALA A 481 -5.91 -0.91 -30.27
CA ALA A 481 -6.72 -1.63 -31.23
C ALA A 481 -5.85 -2.13 -32.40
N GLN A 482 -5.38 -3.37 -32.33
CA GLN A 482 -4.98 -4.10 -33.53
C GLN A 482 -6.26 -4.66 -34.15
N ARG A 483 -6.75 -3.97 -35.19
CA ARG A 483 -7.72 -4.52 -36.15
C ARG A 483 -7.16 -5.83 -36.70
N ILE A 484 -7.69 -6.96 -36.24
CA ILE A 484 -7.53 -8.24 -36.92
C ILE A 484 -8.69 -8.36 -37.90
N THR A 485 -8.41 -8.14 -39.17
CA THR A 485 -9.32 -8.42 -40.29
C THR A 485 -9.47 -9.95 -40.42
N PRO A 486 -10.69 -10.51 -40.46
CA PRO A 486 -10.85 -11.94 -40.66
C PRO A 486 -10.57 -12.31 -42.14
N ILE A 487 -9.49 -13.04 -42.38
CA ILE A 487 -9.17 -13.65 -43.67
C ILE A 487 -10.12 -14.83 -43.87
N ASN A 488 -11.15 -14.62 -44.68
CA ASN A 488 -12.09 -15.64 -45.12
C ASN A 488 -11.47 -16.39 -46.32
N ARG A 489 -10.81 -17.54 -46.10
CA ARG A 489 -10.32 -18.41 -47.19
C ARG A 489 -11.48 -19.26 -47.71
N ARG A 490 -12.00 -18.92 -48.89
CA ARG A 490 -12.67 -19.89 -49.78
C ARG A 490 -11.62 -20.53 -50.70
N PRO A 491 -11.69 -21.84 -50.97
CA PRO A 491 -10.84 -22.48 -51.97
C PRO A 491 -11.53 -22.48 -53.34
N THR A 492 -10.79 -22.18 -54.40
CA THR A 492 -11.13 -22.52 -55.79
C THR A 492 -9.89 -23.09 -56.50
N PRO A 493 -10.10 -23.95 -57.51
CA PRO A 493 -9.20 -25.06 -57.82
C PRO A 493 -8.16 -24.72 -58.88
N GLY A 494 -7.10 -25.53 -58.90
CA GLY A 494 -6.00 -25.40 -59.85
C GLY A 494 -6.34 -25.82 -61.28
N SER A 495 -5.53 -25.31 -62.21
CA SER A 495 -5.04 -25.95 -63.44
C SER A 495 -4.00 -24.99 -64.05
N VAL A 496 -2.70 -25.34 -63.98
CA VAL A 496 -1.88 -26.00 -65.03
C VAL A 496 -1.49 -25.08 -66.19
N THR A 497 -0.18 -24.80 -66.30
CA THR A 497 0.71 -24.86 -67.50
C THR A 497 2.05 -24.24 -67.08
N MET A 498 3.25 -24.76 -67.36
CA MET A 498 3.79 -25.90 -68.09
C MET A 498 4.96 -26.49 -67.29
#